data_AF-A0A940CE24-F1
#
_entry.id   AF-A0A940CE24-F1
#
_cell.length_a   1.000
_cell.length_b   1.000
_cell.length_c   1.000
_cell.angle_alpha   90.00
_cell.angle_beta   90.00
_cell.angle_gamma   90.00
#
_symmetry.space_group_name_H-M   'P 1'
#
loop_
_entity.id
_entity.type
_entity.pdbx_description
1 polymer ?
#
loop_
_entity_poly.entity_id
_entity_poly.type
_entity_poly.pdbx_seq_one_letter_code
_entity_poly.pdbx_strand_id
1 'polypeptide(L)'
;MDRVMKITRRECLFALISALVVVVCVCIGVTMNLTTSADENFDHMGLRTFCMFTVNSNILAAAAMAMVIPYTMDGLRTHNYYLPRWVVDLVYAGVTAVGLTFLVSLCILAPVKGFMLIFSGSRFFLHAVCPILAVVAFCFFMSQKVLKFWDSLFALIPVLIYAVLYFIMVVVVGEENGGWNDFYGFVTRVPWWVSVITLLPMSLLIANGIRLLHNRSSNRRKNEETKFFTETFAGADVRKIVAAMARSRSSAKMLDIVVPTRIITILIEHSGTDCTLEEASQIYLKEYLECSSVMNLDKFWI
;
A
#
# COMPACT_ATOMS: atom_id res chain seq x y z
N MET A 1 -25.86 -5.12 -8.02
CA MET A 1 -24.72 -5.97 -7.61
C MET A 1 -23.50 -5.75 -8.50
N ASP A 2 -23.66 -5.87 -9.82
CA ASP A 2 -22.58 -5.79 -10.83
C ASP A 2 -21.72 -4.52 -10.76
N ARG A 3 -22.33 -3.36 -10.46
CA ARG A 3 -21.59 -2.09 -10.36
C ARG A 3 -20.58 -2.11 -9.21
N VAL A 4 -20.96 -2.59 -8.03
CA VAL A 4 -20.05 -2.68 -6.86
C VAL A 4 -18.94 -3.68 -7.12
N MET A 5 -19.28 -4.86 -7.66
CA MET A 5 -18.29 -5.87 -8.04
C MET A 5 -17.26 -5.35 -9.05
N LYS A 6 -17.70 -4.53 -10.02
CA LYS A 6 -16.80 -3.87 -10.99
C LYS A 6 -15.87 -2.84 -10.33
N ILE A 7 -16.37 -2.07 -9.36
CA ILE A 7 -15.57 -1.09 -8.61
C ILE A 7 -14.49 -1.81 -7.80
N THR A 8 -14.86 -2.80 -6.98
CA THR A 8 -13.91 -3.57 -6.17
C THR A 8 -12.86 -4.26 -7.03
N ARG A 9 -13.29 -4.88 -8.15
CA ARG A 9 -12.36 -5.52 -9.09
C ARG A 9 -11.35 -4.53 -9.67
N ARG A 10 -11.78 -3.33 -10.04
CA ARG A 10 -10.91 -2.28 -10.56
C ARG A 10 -9.89 -1.82 -9.51
N GLU A 11 -10.34 -1.61 -8.27
CA GLU A 11 -9.45 -1.25 -7.15
C GLU A 11 -8.38 -2.32 -6.91
N CYS A 12 -8.80 -3.60 -6.82
CA CYS A 12 -7.86 -4.70 -6.67
C CYS A 12 -6.87 -4.78 -7.83
N LEU A 13 -7.33 -4.58 -9.07
CA LEU A 13 -6.48 -4.66 -10.25
C LEU A 13 -5.41 -3.56 -10.25
N PHE A 14 -5.80 -2.31 -9.98
CA PHE A 14 -4.84 -1.21 -9.89
C PHE A 14 -3.88 -1.39 -8.73
N ALA A 15 -4.36 -1.84 -7.56
CA ALA A 15 -3.50 -2.13 -6.42
C ALA A 15 -2.50 -3.25 -6.74
N LEU A 16 -2.94 -4.34 -7.39
CA LEU A 16 -2.10 -5.47 -7.78
C LEU A 16 -1.03 -5.07 -8.81
N ILE A 17 -1.43 -4.40 -9.89
CA ILE A 17 -0.50 -3.95 -10.94
C ILE A 17 0.53 -3.00 -10.34
N SER A 18 0.09 -2.03 -9.53
CA SER A 18 1.00 -1.07 -8.90
C SER A 18 1.97 -1.77 -7.96
N ALA A 19 1.51 -2.73 -7.16
CA ALA A 19 2.36 -3.51 -6.26
C ALA A 19 3.42 -4.31 -7.03
N LEU A 20 3.01 -5.02 -8.09
CA LEU A 20 3.92 -5.80 -8.92
C LEU A 20 4.97 -4.90 -9.59
N VAL A 21 4.55 -3.77 -10.17
CA VAL A 21 5.48 -2.83 -10.81
C VAL A 21 6.47 -2.25 -9.80
N VAL A 22 6.02 -1.81 -8.63
CA VAL A 22 6.93 -1.31 -7.58
C VAL A 22 7.92 -2.39 -7.15
N VAL A 23 7.45 -3.61 -6.87
CA VAL A 23 8.33 -4.72 -6.46
C VAL A 23 9.37 -5.01 -7.54
N VAL A 24 8.96 -5.17 -8.80
CA VAL A 24 9.86 -5.47 -9.92
C VAL A 24 10.87 -4.34 -10.15
N CYS A 25 10.40 -3.08 -10.19
CA CYS A 25 11.28 -1.93 -10.39
C CYS A 25 12.30 -1.77 -9.26
N VAL A 26 11.91 -2.01 -8.00
CA VAL A 26 12.85 -1.98 -6.87
C VAL A 26 13.84 -3.14 -6.98
N CYS A 27 13.40 -4.36 -7.29
CA CYS A 27 14.32 -5.49 -7.49
C CYS A 27 15.35 -5.19 -8.60
N ILE A 28 14.91 -4.64 -9.73
CA ILE A 28 15.80 -4.22 -10.83
C ILE A 28 16.76 -3.12 -10.34
N GLY A 29 16.23 -2.05 -9.73
CA GLY A 29 17.04 -0.92 -9.29
C GLY A 29 18.10 -1.30 -8.25
N VAL A 30 17.74 -2.14 -7.29
CA VAL A 30 18.67 -2.66 -6.27
C VAL A 30 19.69 -3.61 -6.89
N THR A 31 19.26 -4.52 -7.77
CA THR A 31 20.19 -5.43 -8.46
C THR A 31 21.21 -4.66 -9.29
N MET A 32 20.75 -3.66 -10.06
CA MET A 32 21.64 -2.78 -10.83
C MET A 32 22.66 -2.08 -9.92
N ASN A 33 22.24 -1.58 -8.75
CA ASN A 33 23.17 -0.96 -7.81
C ASN A 33 24.18 -1.97 -7.21
N LEU A 34 23.78 -3.23 -7.03
CA LEU A 34 24.66 -4.27 -6.51
C LEU A 34 25.67 -4.76 -7.54
N THR A 35 25.30 -4.81 -8.83
CA THR A 35 26.13 -5.37 -9.91
C THR A 35 26.97 -4.33 -10.65
N THR A 36 26.67 -3.05 -10.50
CA THR A 36 27.44 -1.97 -11.14
C THR A 36 28.71 -1.70 -10.32
N SER A 37 29.86 -1.61 -10.98
CA SER A 37 31.10 -1.20 -10.30
C SER A 37 31.01 0.25 -9.83
N ALA A 38 31.59 0.54 -8.66
CA ALA A 38 31.73 1.92 -8.21
C ALA A 38 32.61 2.74 -9.18
N ASP A 39 32.22 3.99 -9.42
CA ASP A 39 32.90 4.98 -10.25
C ASP A 39 32.77 6.35 -9.55
N GLU A 40 33.47 7.39 -10.01
CA GLU A 40 33.44 8.77 -9.50
C GLU A 40 32.01 9.33 -9.40
N ASN A 41 31.08 8.89 -10.26
CA ASN A 41 29.67 9.29 -10.22
C ASN A 41 28.76 8.35 -9.39
N PHE A 42 29.34 7.28 -8.83
CA PHE A 42 28.65 6.09 -8.31
C PHE A 42 29.35 5.53 -7.06
N ASP A 43 29.59 6.39 -6.07
CA ASP A 43 30.40 6.09 -4.88
C ASP A 43 29.75 5.09 -3.89
N HIS A 44 28.47 4.77 -4.09
CA HIS A 44 27.67 3.87 -3.23
C HIS A 44 27.08 2.69 -3.98
N MET A 45 27.94 1.98 -4.71
CA MET A 45 27.59 0.74 -5.40
C MET A 45 28.01 -0.51 -4.60
N GLY A 46 27.57 -1.68 -5.08
CA GLY A 46 27.77 -2.94 -4.36
C GLY A 46 27.10 -2.92 -2.99
N LEU A 47 27.70 -3.56 -1.99
CA LEU A 47 27.12 -3.64 -0.64
C LEU A 47 26.96 -2.26 0.04
N ARG A 48 27.74 -1.25 -0.37
CA ARG A 48 27.61 0.12 0.16
C ARG A 48 26.30 0.79 -0.24
N THR A 49 25.56 0.26 -1.24
CA THR A 49 24.24 0.80 -1.60
C THR A 49 23.25 0.76 -0.45
N PHE A 50 23.37 -0.17 0.50
CA PHE A 50 22.50 -0.29 1.67
C PHE A 50 22.76 0.78 2.73
N CYS A 51 23.81 1.58 2.58
CA CYS A 51 23.99 2.77 3.41
C CYS A 51 23.01 3.87 2.99
N MET A 52 22.48 3.84 1.76
CA MET A 52 21.60 4.89 1.22
C MET A 52 20.15 4.73 1.70
N PHE A 53 19.58 5.79 2.29
CA PHE A 53 18.15 5.84 2.65
C PHE A 53 17.25 5.52 1.46
N THR A 54 17.57 6.06 0.28
CA THR A 54 16.83 5.83 -0.96
C THR A 54 16.65 4.34 -1.24
N VAL A 55 17.68 3.52 -1.03
CA VAL A 55 17.64 2.10 -1.33
C VAL A 55 16.80 1.38 -0.26
N ASN A 56 17.07 1.66 1.01
CA ASN A 56 16.37 1.05 2.13
C ASN A 56 14.87 1.40 2.17
N SER A 57 14.51 2.65 1.89
CA SER A 57 13.12 3.11 1.85
C SER A 57 12.35 2.45 0.71
N ASN A 58 12.96 2.29 -0.46
CA ASN A 58 12.35 1.58 -1.59
C ASN A 58 12.22 0.08 -1.34
N ILE A 59 13.20 -0.56 -0.69
CA ILE A 59 13.10 -1.96 -0.27
C ILE A 59 11.94 -2.14 0.72
N LEU A 60 11.82 -1.26 1.73
CA LEU A 60 10.71 -1.29 2.67
C LEU A 60 9.35 -1.12 1.95
N ALA A 61 9.24 -0.15 1.05
CA ALA A 61 8.03 0.06 0.28
C ALA A 61 7.70 -1.16 -0.61
N ALA A 62 8.67 -1.73 -1.31
CA ALA A 62 8.47 -2.93 -2.12
C ALA A 62 8.02 -4.13 -1.26
N ALA A 63 8.65 -4.35 -0.10
CA ALA A 63 8.24 -5.40 0.83
C ALA A 63 6.79 -5.20 1.32
N ALA A 64 6.42 -3.97 1.69
CA ALA A 64 5.06 -3.65 2.10
C ALA A 64 4.04 -3.85 0.95
N MET A 65 4.40 -3.44 -0.27
CA MET A 65 3.56 -3.63 -1.46
C MET A 65 3.44 -5.12 -1.84
N ALA A 66 4.50 -5.92 -1.65
CA ALA A 66 4.44 -7.36 -1.86
C ALA A 66 3.44 -8.04 -0.91
N MET A 67 3.33 -7.56 0.34
CA MET A 67 2.33 -8.05 1.29
C MET A 67 0.88 -7.75 0.87
N VAL A 68 0.65 -6.75 0.01
CA VAL A 68 -0.69 -6.41 -0.52
C VAL A 68 -1.15 -7.40 -1.60
N ILE A 69 -0.21 -8.00 -2.34
CA ILE A 69 -0.49 -8.90 -3.47
C ILE A 69 -1.50 -10.01 -3.13
N PRO A 70 -1.30 -10.86 -2.09
CA PRO A 70 -2.24 -11.95 -1.80
C PRO A 70 -3.67 -11.44 -1.51
N TYR A 71 -3.82 -10.31 -0.83
CA TYR A 71 -5.13 -9.73 -0.53
C TYR A 71 -5.82 -9.13 -1.75
N THR A 72 -5.05 -8.55 -2.68
CA THR A 72 -5.60 -8.09 -3.95
C THR A 72 -6.01 -9.26 -4.85
N MET A 73 -5.24 -10.34 -4.86
CA MET A 73 -5.59 -11.57 -5.58
C MET A 73 -6.85 -12.21 -5.00
N ASP A 74 -6.95 -12.29 -3.67
CA ASP A 74 -8.16 -12.74 -3.00
C ASP A 74 -9.35 -11.84 -3.32
N GLY A 75 -9.20 -10.52 -3.21
CA GLY A 75 -10.23 -9.56 -3.56
C GLY A 75 -10.68 -9.62 -5.03
N LEU A 76 -9.81 -10.02 -5.96
CA LEU A 76 -10.18 -10.28 -7.36
C LEU A 76 -11.02 -11.55 -7.52
N ARG A 77 -10.76 -12.59 -6.71
CA ARG A 77 -11.47 -13.87 -6.73
C ARG A 77 -12.81 -13.80 -6.00
N THR A 78 -12.84 -13.17 -4.82
CA THR A 78 -13.97 -13.18 -3.89
C THR A 78 -14.84 -11.93 -3.99
N HIS A 79 -14.38 -10.92 -4.75
CA HIS A 79 -14.96 -9.58 -4.77
C HIS A 79 -15.08 -8.94 -3.39
N ASN A 80 -14.26 -9.38 -2.44
CA ASN A 80 -14.19 -8.82 -1.09
C ASN A 80 -12.77 -8.33 -0.83
N TYR A 81 -12.51 -7.06 -1.13
CA TYR A 81 -11.19 -6.50 -0.93
C TYR A 81 -10.99 -5.98 0.49
N TYR A 82 -10.07 -6.61 1.21
CA TYR A 82 -9.74 -6.25 2.59
C TYR A 82 -8.25 -6.36 2.85
N LEU A 83 -7.65 -5.29 3.39
CA LEU A 83 -6.30 -5.32 3.93
C LEU A 83 -6.32 -5.30 5.47
N PRO A 84 -5.59 -6.20 6.14
CA PRO A 84 -5.38 -6.14 7.58
C PRO A 84 -4.75 -4.80 7.99
N ARG A 85 -5.04 -4.36 9.23
CA ARG A 85 -4.66 -3.01 9.67
C ARG A 85 -3.13 -2.82 9.66
N TRP A 86 -2.40 -3.81 10.17
CA TRP A 86 -0.94 -3.78 10.20
C TRP A 86 -0.31 -3.71 8.79
N VAL A 87 -0.92 -4.31 7.76
CA VAL A 87 -0.44 -4.19 6.36
C VAL A 87 -0.61 -2.76 5.87
N VAL A 88 -1.76 -2.14 6.15
CA VAL A 88 -2.02 -0.74 5.78
C VAL A 88 -1.01 0.18 6.46
N ASP A 89 -0.73 -0.03 7.75
CA ASP A 89 0.21 0.78 8.52
C ASP A 89 1.65 0.59 8.00
N LEU A 90 2.05 -0.64 7.63
CA LEU A 90 3.35 -0.92 7.04
C LEU A 90 3.51 -0.27 5.66
N VAL A 91 2.50 -0.38 4.78
CA VAL A 91 2.50 0.30 3.48
C VAL A 91 2.56 1.80 3.68
N TYR A 92 1.82 2.36 4.65
CA TYR A 92 1.86 3.78 4.95
C TYR A 92 3.24 4.27 5.39
N ALA A 93 3.94 3.49 6.23
CA ALA A 93 5.32 3.76 6.62
C ALA A 93 6.27 3.72 5.41
N GLY A 94 6.17 2.69 4.58
CA GLY A 94 6.96 2.56 3.35
C GLY A 94 6.73 3.71 2.38
N VAL A 95 5.46 4.03 2.09
CA VAL A 95 5.03 5.12 1.19
C VAL A 95 5.48 6.49 1.70
N THR A 96 5.45 6.70 3.01
CA THR A 96 5.97 7.93 3.63
C THR A 96 7.48 8.04 3.44
N ALA A 97 8.24 6.95 3.65
CA ALA A 97 9.68 6.92 3.48
C ALA A 97 10.12 7.15 2.01
N VAL A 98 9.44 6.53 1.04
CA VAL A 98 9.73 6.79 -0.38
C VAL A 98 9.22 8.17 -0.82
N GLY A 99 8.15 8.69 -0.21
CA GLY A 99 7.71 10.08 -0.41
C GLY A 99 8.78 11.09 0.00
N LEU A 100 9.43 10.87 1.16
CA LEU A 100 10.59 11.66 1.58
C LEU A 100 11.74 11.52 0.59
N THR A 101 12.01 10.28 0.16
CA THR A 101 13.06 10.02 -0.84
C THR A 101 12.82 10.83 -2.12
N PHE A 102 11.61 10.82 -2.67
CA PHE A 102 11.26 11.60 -3.86
C PHE A 102 11.44 13.10 -3.65
N LEU A 103 10.91 13.66 -2.55
CA LEU A 103 11.02 15.10 -2.30
C LEU A 103 12.46 15.55 -2.02
N VAL A 104 13.24 14.79 -1.27
CA VAL A 104 14.68 15.09 -1.08
C VAL A 104 15.41 15.00 -2.42
N SER A 105 15.09 14.01 -3.25
CA SER A 105 15.73 13.85 -4.56
C SER A 105 15.38 15.01 -5.51
N LEU A 106 14.11 15.42 -5.52
CA LEU A 106 13.60 16.47 -6.39
C LEU A 106 14.01 17.87 -5.94
N CYS A 107 13.90 18.17 -4.65
CA CYS A 107 14.04 19.52 -4.11
C CYS A 107 15.43 19.83 -3.55
N ILE A 108 16.24 18.80 -3.24
CA ILE A 108 17.57 18.98 -2.64
C ILE A 108 18.65 18.39 -3.54
N LEU A 109 18.59 17.10 -3.85
CA LEU A 109 19.69 16.44 -4.55
C LEU A 109 19.78 16.84 -6.02
N ALA A 110 18.66 16.92 -6.74
CA ALA A 110 18.67 17.29 -8.15
C ALA A 110 19.15 18.73 -8.41
N PRO A 111 18.76 19.75 -7.61
CA PRO A 111 19.32 21.09 -7.73
C PRO A 111 20.83 21.15 -7.44
N VAL A 112 21.33 20.32 -6.53
CA VAL A 112 22.74 20.37 -6.09
C VAL A 112 23.67 19.50 -6.94
N LYS A 113 23.21 18.32 -7.36
CA LYS A 113 24.00 17.32 -8.10
C LYS A 113 23.62 17.21 -9.58
N GLY A 114 22.54 17.86 -10.00
CA GLY A 114 22.03 17.84 -11.37
C GLY A 114 20.87 16.85 -11.58
N PHE A 115 19.84 17.29 -12.30
CA PHE A 115 18.64 16.49 -12.58
C PHE A 115 18.92 15.20 -13.34
N MET A 116 19.77 15.26 -14.38
CA MET A 116 20.11 14.08 -15.17
C MET A 116 20.83 13.03 -14.34
N LEU A 117 21.67 13.43 -13.38
CA LEU A 117 22.35 12.48 -12.49
C LEU A 117 21.35 11.80 -11.55
N ILE A 118 20.44 12.56 -10.94
CA ILE A 118 19.47 12.01 -9.98
C ILE A 118 18.38 11.19 -10.67
N PHE A 119 17.91 11.57 -11.86
CA PHE A 119 16.76 10.94 -12.53
C PHE A 119 17.13 10.12 -13.77
N SER A 120 18.30 9.47 -13.79
CA SER A 120 18.72 8.55 -14.86
C SER A 120 19.03 7.14 -14.37
N GLY A 121 19.03 6.18 -15.30
CA GLY A 121 19.38 4.79 -15.04
C GLY A 121 18.51 4.12 -13.98
N SER A 122 19.13 3.30 -13.11
CA SER A 122 18.44 2.63 -12.00
C SER A 122 17.80 3.63 -11.01
N ARG A 123 18.42 4.81 -10.86
CA ARG A 123 17.99 5.83 -9.91
C ARG A 123 16.65 6.45 -10.27
N PHE A 124 16.30 6.50 -11.57
CA PHE A 124 14.98 6.95 -12.00
C PHE A 124 13.86 6.09 -11.39
N PHE A 125 14.06 4.78 -11.27
CA PHE A 125 13.10 3.90 -10.62
C PHE A 125 12.96 4.21 -9.13
N LEU A 126 14.09 4.35 -8.42
CA LEU A 126 14.14 4.51 -6.97
C LEU A 126 13.80 5.94 -6.49
N HIS A 127 14.04 6.96 -7.32
CA HIS A 127 13.76 8.35 -6.98
C HIS A 127 12.41 8.84 -7.52
N ALA A 128 11.86 8.28 -8.60
CA ALA A 128 10.61 8.79 -9.19
C ALA A 128 9.52 7.71 -9.34
N VAL A 129 9.77 6.68 -10.16
CA VAL A 129 8.70 5.73 -10.56
C VAL A 129 8.09 5.02 -9.36
N CYS A 130 8.91 4.40 -8.52
CA CYS A 130 8.43 3.64 -7.37
C CYS A 130 7.79 4.56 -6.32
N PRO A 131 8.40 5.69 -5.90
CA PRO A 131 7.77 6.63 -4.98
C PRO A 131 6.41 7.13 -5.46
N ILE A 132 6.30 7.62 -6.71
CA ILE A 132 5.06 8.18 -7.25
C ILE A 132 3.98 7.10 -7.31
N LEU A 133 4.32 5.93 -7.87
CA LEU A 133 3.36 4.84 -8.02
C LEU A 133 2.88 4.30 -6.66
N ALA A 134 3.77 4.16 -5.68
CA ALA A 134 3.41 3.72 -4.34
C ALA A 134 2.47 4.72 -3.64
N VAL A 135 2.75 6.03 -3.72
CA VAL A 135 1.88 7.07 -3.16
C VAL A 135 0.50 7.07 -3.82
N VAL A 136 0.45 7.02 -5.15
CA VAL A 136 -0.82 6.99 -5.90
C VAL A 136 -1.60 5.72 -5.57
N ALA A 137 -0.96 4.55 -5.61
CA ALA A 137 -1.61 3.29 -5.30
C ALA A 137 -2.21 3.29 -3.89
N PHE A 138 -1.44 3.72 -2.90
CA PHE A 138 -1.87 3.74 -1.52
C PHE A 138 -3.06 4.68 -1.26
N CYS A 139 -3.00 5.91 -1.79
CA CYS A 139 -4.07 6.89 -1.60
C CYS A 139 -5.38 6.47 -2.29
N PHE A 140 -5.28 5.94 -3.52
CA PHE A 140 -6.45 5.80 -4.39
C PHE A 140 -7.01 4.38 -4.51
N PHE A 141 -6.23 3.34 -4.22
CA PHE A 141 -6.63 1.97 -4.57
C PHE A 141 -6.42 0.91 -3.48
N MET A 142 -5.53 1.15 -2.51
CA MET A 142 -5.13 0.04 -1.61
C MET A 142 -6.04 -0.19 -0.41
N SER A 143 -6.58 0.83 0.23
CA SER A 143 -7.35 0.62 1.47
C SER A 143 -8.44 1.67 1.64
N GLN A 144 -9.46 1.29 2.41
CA GLN A 144 -10.49 2.21 2.89
C GLN A 144 -10.42 2.41 4.42
N LYS A 145 -9.33 1.98 5.06
CA LYS A 145 -9.13 2.18 6.50
C LYS A 145 -8.68 3.61 6.75
N VAL A 146 -9.41 4.33 7.61
CA VAL A 146 -9.07 5.70 7.96
C VAL A 146 -7.81 5.72 8.83
N LEU A 147 -6.88 6.60 8.49
CA LEU A 147 -5.65 6.84 9.21
C LEU A 147 -5.81 8.01 10.18
N LYS A 148 -5.43 7.79 11.43
CA LYS A 148 -5.36 8.77 12.51
C LYS A 148 -4.04 9.54 12.44
N PHE A 149 -3.98 10.66 13.14
CA PHE A 149 -2.74 11.45 13.23
C PHE A 149 -1.59 10.65 13.85
N TRP A 150 -1.86 9.83 14.87
CA TRP A 150 -0.87 8.97 15.51
C TRP A 150 -0.21 7.97 14.54
N ASP A 151 -0.94 7.51 13.53
CA ASP A 151 -0.37 6.64 12.50
C ASP A 151 0.73 7.36 11.72
N SER A 152 0.63 8.68 11.53
CA SER A 152 1.69 9.48 10.90
C SER A 152 2.97 9.43 11.71
N LEU A 153 2.89 9.47 13.04
CA LEU A 153 4.07 9.39 13.90
C LEU A 153 4.73 8.00 13.81
N PHE A 154 3.93 6.93 13.75
CA PHE A 154 4.46 5.58 13.51
C PHE A 154 5.06 5.41 12.11
N ALA A 155 4.50 6.06 11.09
CA ALA A 155 5.05 6.06 9.74
C ALA A 155 6.43 6.72 9.63
N LEU A 156 6.84 7.52 10.63
CA LEU A 156 8.17 8.13 10.70
C LEU A 156 9.24 7.17 11.26
N ILE A 157 8.88 6.02 11.82
CA ILE A 157 9.85 5.08 12.42
C ILE A 157 11.01 4.74 11.47
N PRO A 158 10.81 4.39 10.19
CA PRO A 158 11.92 4.11 9.28
C PRO A 158 12.86 5.30 9.07
N VAL A 159 12.31 6.52 9.04
CA VAL A 159 13.09 7.76 8.93
C VAL A 159 13.92 7.98 10.18
N LEU A 160 13.33 7.78 11.36
CA LEU A 160 14.01 7.95 12.65
C LEU A 160 15.14 6.93 12.84
N ILE A 161 14.90 5.66 12.52
CA ILE A 161 15.92 4.60 12.56
C ILE A 161 17.09 5.00 11.67
N TYR A 162 16.81 5.39 10.43
CA TYR A 162 17.85 5.78 9.50
C TYR A 162 18.59 7.05 9.96
N ALA A 163 17.87 8.06 10.46
CA ALA A 163 18.49 9.29 10.95
C ALA A 163 19.47 9.04 12.10
N VAL A 164 19.11 8.14 13.04
CA VAL A 164 20.00 7.73 14.13
C VAL A 164 21.23 6.99 13.57
N LEU A 165 21.04 6.03 12.67
CA LEU A 165 22.15 5.30 12.04
C LEU A 165 23.08 6.25 11.27
N TYR A 166 22.52 7.17 10.50
CA TYR A 166 23.27 8.16 9.74
C TYR A 166 24.07 9.07 10.67
N PHE A 167 23.47 9.57 11.75
CA PHE A 167 24.17 10.38 12.74
C PHE A 167 25.34 9.62 13.37
N ILE A 168 25.13 8.36 13.78
CA ILE A 168 26.22 7.55 14.34
C ILE A 168 27.32 7.34 13.30
N MET A 169 26.99 6.88 12.10
CA MET A 169 27.98 6.49 11.10
C MET A 169 28.73 7.69 10.48
N VAL A 170 28.08 8.85 10.34
CA VAL A 170 28.68 10.03 9.70
C VAL A 170 29.30 10.98 10.72
N VAL A 171 28.66 11.20 11.88
CA VAL A 171 29.10 12.21 12.85
C VAL A 171 29.92 11.61 13.99
N VAL A 172 29.49 10.46 14.53
CA VAL A 172 30.15 9.88 15.71
C VAL A 172 31.36 9.03 15.32
N VAL A 173 31.20 8.15 14.34
CA VAL A 173 32.30 7.31 13.83
C VAL A 173 33.20 8.12 12.90
N GLY A 174 32.61 8.83 11.93
CA GLY A 174 33.38 9.57 10.92
C GLY A 174 34.00 8.65 9.86
N GLU A 175 34.21 9.18 8.67
CA GLU A 175 34.72 8.41 7.52
C GLU A 175 36.12 7.86 7.78
N GLU A 176 36.96 8.63 8.46
CA GLU A 176 38.34 8.29 8.83
C GLU A 176 38.45 7.06 9.74
N ASN A 177 37.39 6.72 10.49
CA ASN A 177 37.33 5.55 11.37
C ASN A 177 36.47 4.42 10.79
N GLY A 178 36.17 4.44 9.49
CA GLY A 178 35.36 3.42 8.82
C GLY A 178 33.84 3.68 8.86
N GLY A 179 33.43 4.91 9.19
CA GLY A 179 32.07 5.39 9.12
C GLY A 179 31.58 5.59 7.67
N TRP A 180 30.38 6.15 7.53
CA TRP A 180 29.85 6.51 6.20
C TRP A 180 30.33 7.90 5.82
N ASN A 181 30.58 8.12 4.52
CA ASN A 181 30.77 9.47 4.00
C ASN A 181 29.43 10.24 4.04
N ASP A 182 29.47 11.58 4.05
CA ASP A 182 28.27 12.42 4.07
C ASP A 182 27.67 12.59 2.66
N PHE A 183 27.18 11.50 2.07
CA PHE A 183 26.70 11.47 0.68
C PHE A 183 25.50 12.37 0.39
N TYR A 184 24.74 12.76 1.41
CA TYR A 184 23.67 13.75 1.29
C TYR A 184 24.14 15.19 1.48
N GLY A 185 25.33 15.41 2.04
CA GLY A 185 25.83 16.75 2.39
C GLY A 185 25.09 17.36 3.57
N PHE A 186 24.51 16.55 4.45
CA PHE A 186 23.66 16.99 5.58
C PHE A 186 24.45 17.38 6.82
N VAL A 187 25.77 17.18 6.81
CA VAL A 187 26.68 17.53 7.91
C VAL A 187 27.80 18.45 7.41
N THR A 188 28.32 18.17 6.21
CA THR A 188 29.44 18.88 5.57
C THR A 188 29.02 20.23 5.00
N ARG A 189 27.78 20.36 4.48
CA ARG A 189 27.28 21.62 3.89
C ARG A 189 26.43 22.44 4.84
N VAL A 190 25.78 21.77 5.80
CA VAL A 190 24.95 22.39 6.83
C VAL A 190 25.16 21.67 8.15
N PRO A 191 25.05 22.36 9.30
CA PRO A 191 25.14 21.71 10.60
C PRO A 191 24.09 20.59 10.74
N TRP A 192 24.45 19.47 11.34
CA TRP A 192 23.58 18.29 11.46
C TRP A 192 22.20 18.61 12.07
N TRP A 193 22.15 19.54 13.03
CA TRP A 193 20.90 19.95 13.68
C TRP A 193 19.95 20.68 12.72
N VAL A 194 20.47 21.40 11.71
CA VAL A 194 19.65 22.02 10.65
C VAL A 194 18.98 20.95 9.81
N SER A 195 19.73 19.91 9.44
CA SER A 195 19.20 18.75 8.70
C SER A 195 18.09 18.04 9.48
N VAL A 196 18.25 17.87 10.80
CA VAL A 196 17.23 17.28 11.67
C VAL A 196 15.97 18.16 11.72
N ILE A 197 16.11 19.46 11.96
CA ILE A 197 14.98 20.42 12.05
C ILE A 197 14.30 20.60 10.69
N THR A 198 14.94 20.26 9.58
CA THR A 198 14.33 20.34 8.25
C THR A 198 13.66 19.03 7.84
N LEU A 199 14.38 17.90 7.95
CA LEU A 199 13.93 16.61 7.44
C LEU A 199 12.84 15.97 8.30
N LEU A 200 12.87 16.15 9.63
CA LEU A 200 11.82 15.59 10.50
C LEU A 200 10.46 16.28 10.26
N PRO A 201 10.35 17.62 10.26
CA PRO A 201 9.10 18.28 9.90
C PRO A 201 8.69 17.98 8.46
N MET A 202 9.62 17.94 7.50
CA MET A 202 9.30 17.54 6.13
C MET A 202 8.69 16.14 6.08
N SER A 203 9.25 15.17 6.81
CA SER A 203 8.72 13.81 6.88
C SER A 203 7.32 13.77 7.50
N LEU A 204 7.09 14.56 8.56
CA LEU A 204 5.78 14.67 9.20
C LEU A 204 4.75 15.33 8.27
N LEU A 205 5.16 16.34 7.50
CA LEU A 205 4.32 17.00 6.50
C LEU A 205 3.95 16.02 5.37
N ILE A 206 4.90 15.23 4.89
CA ILE A 206 4.67 14.19 3.87
C ILE A 206 3.70 13.14 4.40
N ALA A 207 3.94 12.59 5.60
CA ALA A 207 3.07 11.62 6.25
C ALA A 207 1.65 12.18 6.34
N ASN A 208 1.48 13.37 6.91
CA ASN A 208 0.16 14.00 7.03
C ASN A 208 -0.48 14.34 5.68
N GLY A 209 0.29 14.74 4.67
CA GLY A 209 -0.19 14.95 3.31
C GLY A 209 -0.77 13.66 2.71
N ILE A 210 -0.01 12.57 2.78
CA ILE A 210 -0.46 11.23 2.35
C ILE A 210 -1.69 10.80 3.14
N ARG A 211 -1.69 10.97 4.47
CA ARG A 211 -2.84 10.66 5.34
C ARG A 211 -4.09 11.40 4.90
N LEU A 212 -3.99 12.71 4.68
CA LEU A 212 -5.14 13.54 4.29
C LEU A 212 -5.67 13.14 2.91
N LEU A 213 -4.79 12.90 1.94
CA LEU A 213 -5.17 12.43 0.61
C LEU A 213 -5.83 11.05 0.69
N HIS A 214 -5.19 10.09 1.36
CA HIS A 214 -5.73 8.74 1.57
C HIS A 214 -7.11 8.78 2.24
N ASN A 215 -7.25 9.51 3.35
CA ASN A 215 -8.53 9.60 4.07
C ASN A 215 -9.63 10.25 3.24
N ARG A 216 -9.30 11.33 2.48
CA ARG A 216 -10.27 11.97 1.58
C ARG A 216 -10.76 11.01 0.52
N SER A 217 -9.85 10.31 -0.15
CA SER A 217 -10.19 9.32 -1.18
C SER A 217 -10.94 8.13 -0.59
N SER A 218 -10.52 7.62 0.57
CA SER A 218 -11.19 6.53 1.29
C SER A 218 -12.62 6.89 1.69
N ASN A 219 -12.82 8.07 2.30
CA ASN A 219 -14.15 8.52 2.71
C ASN A 219 -15.06 8.74 1.51
N ARG A 220 -14.53 9.29 0.41
CA ARG A 220 -15.28 9.41 -0.85
C ARG A 220 -15.75 8.04 -1.35
N ARG A 221 -14.86 7.05 -1.41
CA ARG A 221 -15.20 5.68 -1.83
C ARG A 221 -16.28 5.05 -0.92
N LYS A 222 -16.12 5.19 0.41
CA LYS A 222 -17.13 4.72 1.37
C LYS A 222 -18.48 5.37 1.17
N ASN A 223 -18.51 6.70 1.00
CA ASN A 223 -19.76 7.43 0.80
C ASN A 223 -20.45 7.03 -0.52
N GLU A 224 -19.68 6.84 -1.60
CA GLU A 224 -20.22 6.35 -2.88
C GLU A 224 -20.78 4.92 -2.75
N GLU A 225 -20.08 4.04 -2.03
CA GLU A 225 -20.53 2.68 -1.73
C GLU A 225 -21.80 2.67 -0.87
N THR A 226 -21.79 3.40 0.25
CA THR A 226 -22.96 3.58 1.13
C THR A 226 -24.15 4.13 0.38
N LYS A 227 -23.99 5.21 -0.40
CA LYS A 227 -25.08 5.79 -1.19
C LYS A 227 -25.67 4.76 -2.16
N PHE A 228 -24.83 3.99 -2.85
CA PHE A 228 -25.30 2.93 -3.74
C PHE A 228 -26.11 1.88 -2.99
N PHE A 229 -25.65 1.42 -1.82
CA PHE A 229 -26.38 0.41 -1.05
C PHE A 229 -27.70 0.94 -0.50
N THR A 230 -27.71 2.16 0.04
CA THR A 230 -28.95 2.81 0.51
C THR A 230 -29.95 2.97 -0.63
N GLU A 231 -29.54 3.48 -1.79
CA GLU A 231 -30.45 3.67 -2.93
C GLU A 231 -30.96 2.35 -3.52
N THR A 232 -30.13 1.30 -3.53
CA THR A 232 -30.48 0.02 -4.16
C THR A 232 -31.31 -0.88 -3.25
N PHE A 233 -31.13 -0.78 -1.93
CA PHE A 233 -31.66 -1.75 -0.97
C PHE A 233 -32.44 -1.14 0.20
N ALA A 234 -32.78 0.15 0.14
CA ALA A 234 -33.65 0.77 1.13
C ALA A 234 -34.98 0.00 1.25
N GLY A 235 -35.30 -0.46 2.47
CA GLY A 235 -36.53 -1.22 2.76
C GLY A 235 -36.57 -2.62 2.15
N ALA A 236 -35.47 -3.11 1.59
CA ALA A 236 -35.39 -4.45 1.05
C ALA A 236 -35.06 -5.48 2.14
N ASP A 237 -35.64 -6.67 2.03
CA ASP A 237 -35.40 -7.77 2.97
C ASP A 237 -33.98 -8.34 2.77
N VAL A 238 -33.08 -8.04 3.72
CA VAL A 238 -31.67 -8.48 3.72
C VAL A 238 -31.55 -9.98 3.60
N ARG A 239 -32.44 -10.76 4.23
CA ARG A 239 -32.40 -12.22 4.20
C ARG A 239 -32.50 -12.72 2.76
N LYS A 240 -33.40 -12.13 1.96
CA LYS A 240 -33.56 -12.44 0.52
C LYS A 240 -32.37 -12.01 -0.31
N ILE A 241 -31.81 -10.82 -0.04
CA ILE A 241 -30.65 -10.29 -0.78
C ILE A 241 -29.43 -11.17 -0.54
N VAL A 242 -29.19 -11.55 0.72
CA VAL A 242 -28.06 -12.38 1.11
C VAL A 242 -28.19 -13.79 0.54
N ALA A 243 -29.39 -14.38 0.55
CA ALA A 243 -29.66 -15.63 -0.14
C ALA A 243 -29.39 -15.53 -1.65
N ALA A 244 -29.91 -14.49 -2.32
CA ALA A 244 -29.64 -14.27 -3.75
C ALA A 244 -28.14 -14.07 -4.05
N MET A 245 -27.42 -13.38 -3.16
CA MET A 245 -25.98 -13.19 -3.24
C MET A 245 -25.24 -14.53 -3.18
N ALA A 246 -25.58 -15.39 -2.21
CA ALA A 246 -25.01 -16.73 -2.09
C ALA A 246 -25.25 -17.57 -3.35
N ARG A 247 -26.49 -17.59 -3.86
CA ARG A 247 -26.86 -18.31 -5.08
C ARG A 247 -26.06 -17.85 -6.30
N SER A 248 -25.87 -16.54 -6.49
CA SER A 248 -25.08 -16.00 -7.60
C SER A 248 -23.58 -16.35 -7.55
N ARG A 249 -23.07 -16.74 -6.36
CA ARG A 249 -21.65 -17.09 -6.14
C ARG A 249 -21.40 -18.60 -6.09
N SER A 250 -22.45 -19.42 -6.03
CA SER A 250 -22.37 -20.87 -5.90
C SER A 250 -21.68 -21.58 -7.07
N SER A 251 -21.48 -20.92 -8.21
CA SER A 251 -20.73 -21.46 -9.36
C SER A 251 -19.20 -21.48 -9.15
N ALA A 252 -18.69 -20.83 -8.09
CA ALA A 252 -17.28 -20.88 -7.73
C ALA A 252 -16.94 -22.22 -7.05
N LYS A 253 -15.79 -22.81 -7.38
CA LYS A 253 -15.34 -24.11 -6.85
C LYS A 253 -15.44 -24.16 -5.32
N MET A 254 -16.03 -25.25 -4.81
CA MET A 254 -16.46 -25.48 -3.42
C MET A 254 -15.36 -25.43 -2.33
N LEU A 255 -14.09 -25.29 -2.71
CA LEU A 255 -12.95 -25.46 -1.81
C LEU A 255 -12.70 -24.28 -0.86
N ASP A 256 -13.18 -23.07 -1.17
CA ASP A 256 -12.99 -21.89 -0.31
C ASP A 256 -14.27 -21.02 -0.26
N ILE A 257 -15.15 -21.29 0.70
CA ILE A 257 -16.35 -20.47 0.93
C ILE A 257 -15.96 -19.21 1.71
N VAL A 258 -15.95 -18.06 1.04
CA VAL A 258 -15.72 -16.77 1.68
C VAL A 258 -17.04 -16.02 1.83
N VAL A 259 -17.49 -15.86 3.08
CA VAL A 259 -18.66 -15.05 3.42
C VAL A 259 -18.29 -13.57 3.32
N PRO A 260 -18.97 -12.75 2.49
CA PRO A 260 -18.66 -11.34 2.31
C PRO A 260 -19.23 -10.50 3.46
N THR A 261 -18.75 -10.75 4.68
CA THR A 261 -19.26 -10.15 5.94
C THR A 261 -19.36 -8.63 5.87
N ARG A 262 -18.37 -7.96 5.29
CA ARG A 262 -18.40 -6.50 5.09
C ARG A 262 -19.61 -6.03 4.28
N ILE A 263 -19.92 -6.69 3.16
CA ILE A 263 -21.06 -6.33 2.31
C ILE A 263 -22.36 -6.60 3.07
N ILE A 264 -22.42 -7.72 3.79
CA ILE A 264 -23.57 -8.08 4.61
C ILE A 264 -23.80 -7.06 5.72
N THR A 265 -22.75 -6.60 6.41
CA THR A 265 -22.83 -5.54 7.44
C THR A 265 -23.40 -4.26 6.85
N ILE A 266 -22.91 -3.81 5.69
CA ILE A 266 -23.43 -2.60 5.03
C ILE A 266 -24.92 -2.78 4.68
N LEU A 267 -25.33 -3.95 4.19
CA LEU A 267 -26.74 -4.24 3.89
C LEU A 267 -27.61 -4.19 5.15
N ILE A 268 -27.17 -4.78 6.25
CA ILE A 268 -27.89 -4.76 7.53
C ILE A 268 -28.06 -3.31 8.01
N GLU A 269 -26.96 -2.55 8.07
CA GLU A 269 -26.96 -1.16 8.55
C GLU A 269 -27.92 -0.25 7.77
N HIS A 270 -28.09 -0.47 6.46
CA HIS A 270 -28.82 0.45 5.57
C HIS A 270 -30.20 -0.05 5.13
N SER A 271 -30.52 -1.32 5.38
CA SER A 271 -31.83 -1.89 5.06
C SER A 271 -32.93 -1.57 6.08
N GLY A 272 -32.55 -1.22 7.31
CA GLY A 272 -33.47 -1.06 8.43
C GLY A 272 -34.11 -2.37 8.90
N THR A 273 -33.52 -3.53 8.56
CA THR A 273 -33.99 -4.84 9.02
C THR A 273 -33.45 -5.18 10.41
N ASP A 274 -34.14 -6.08 11.12
CA ASP A 274 -33.73 -6.62 12.43
C ASP A 274 -32.68 -7.74 12.33
N CYS A 275 -32.16 -8.01 11.13
CA CYS A 275 -31.29 -9.13 10.83
C CYS A 275 -29.88 -8.91 11.41
N THR A 276 -29.37 -9.88 12.17
CA THR A 276 -27.99 -9.81 12.70
C THR A 276 -26.96 -10.28 11.66
N LEU A 277 -25.70 -9.88 11.83
CA LEU A 277 -24.60 -10.35 10.95
C LEU A 277 -24.45 -11.87 11.00
N GLU A 278 -24.67 -12.47 12.16
CA GLU A 278 -24.62 -13.92 12.35
C GLU A 278 -25.74 -14.62 11.56
N GLU A 279 -26.99 -14.16 11.73
CA GLU A 279 -28.14 -14.67 10.97
C GLU A 279 -27.92 -14.58 9.46
N ALA A 280 -27.51 -13.40 8.98
CA ALA A 280 -27.25 -13.19 7.56
C ALA A 280 -26.08 -14.07 7.05
N SER A 281 -25.03 -14.26 7.84
CA SER A 281 -23.91 -15.13 7.47
C SER A 281 -24.32 -16.60 7.40
N GLN A 282 -25.18 -17.06 8.33
CA GLN A 282 -25.75 -18.40 8.29
C GLN A 282 -26.64 -18.61 7.06
N ILE A 283 -27.49 -17.63 6.72
CA ILE A 283 -28.31 -17.66 5.51
C ILE A 283 -27.42 -17.76 4.27
N TYR A 284 -26.36 -16.94 4.20
CA TYR A 284 -25.41 -16.98 3.10
C TYR A 284 -24.78 -18.37 2.94
N LEU A 285 -24.26 -18.93 4.05
CA LEU A 285 -23.57 -20.22 4.03
C LEU A 285 -24.52 -21.36 3.61
N LYS A 286 -25.73 -21.38 4.17
CA LYS A 286 -26.75 -22.38 3.86
C LYS A 286 -27.09 -22.37 2.37
N GLU A 287 -27.46 -21.21 1.84
CA GLU A 287 -27.86 -21.05 0.43
C GLU A 287 -26.72 -21.33 -0.54
N TYR A 288 -25.49 -20.98 -0.15
CA TYR A 288 -24.30 -21.28 -0.94
C TYR A 288 -24.08 -22.79 -1.05
N LEU A 289 -24.16 -23.51 0.07
CA LEU A 289 -23.98 -24.96 0.13
C LEU A 289 -25.09 -25.70 -0.62
N GLU A 290 -26.35 -25.27 -0.47
CA GLU A 290 -27.50 -25.85 -1.17
C GLU A 290 -27.38 -25.68 -2.70
N CYS A 291 -27.00 -24.52 -3.21
CA CYS A 291 -26.79 -24.37 -4.65
C CYS A 291 -25.55 -25.12 -5.16
N SER A 292 -24.51 -25.27 -4.33
CA SER A 292 -23.29 -25.99 -4.71
C SER A 292 -23.51 -27.50 -4.77
N SER A 293 -24.34 -28.07 -3.89
CA SER A 293 -24.67 -29.50 -3.90
C SER A 293 -25.54 -29.90 -5.10
N VAL A 294 -26.44 -29.02 -5.53
CA VAL A 294 -27.27 -29.21 -6.73
C VAL A 294 -26.42 -29.17 -8.02
N MET A 295 -25.32 -28.42 -8.04
CA MET A 295 -24.43 -28.36 -9.21
C MET A 295 -23.51 -29.58 -9.39
N ASN A 296 -23.46 -30.50 -8.41
CA ASN A 296 -22.45 -31.57 -8.37
C ASN A 296 -22.98 -32.98 -8.65
N LEU A 297 -24.20 -33.16 -9.18
CA LEU A 297 -24.75 -34.50 -9.45
C LEU A 297 -25.08 -34.77 -10.93
N ASP A 298 -25.37 -33.75 -11.74
CA ASP A 298 -25.88 -34.00 -13.11
C ASP A 298 -24.91 -33.63 -14.24
N LYS A 299 -23.69 -33.16 -13.95
CA LYS A 299 -22.72 -32.70 -14.97
C LYS A 299 -21.41 -33.48 -15.05
N PHE A 300 -21.32 -34.63 -14.37
CA PHE A 300 -20.17 -35.54 -14.45
C PHE A 300 -20.52 -36.95 -14.95
N TRP A 301 -21.69 -37.12 -15.57
CA TRP A 301 -22.03 -38.29 -16.35
C TRP A 301 -22.42 -37.86 -17.77
N ILE A 302 -21.41 -37.76 -18.64
CA ILE A 302 -21.30 -38.21 -20.04
C ILE A 302 -19.88 -37.92 -20.50
#